data_AF-A0A918FG72-F1
#
_entry.id   AF-A0A918FG72-F1
#
_cell.length_a   1.000
_cell.length_b   1.000
_cell.length_c   1.000
_cell.angle_alpha   90.00
_cell.angle_beta   90.00
_cell.angle_gamma   90.00
#
_symmetry.space_group_name_H-M   'P 1'
#
loop_
_entity.id
_entity.type
_entity.pdbx_description
1 polymer ?
#
loop_
_entity_poly.entity_id
_entity_poly.type
_entity_poly.pdbx_seq_one_letter_code
_entity_poly.pdbx_strand_id
1 'polypeptide(L)'
;MSLPTRRPGRALALVRARTRAALTPADPRWPARLAADLRELDADWRESAEVCADAAWAARASGHSVLGLLRPDQVTAADSDPVAARTYRHLCLSALRYDFRCPTLQALIEQLPPTARAELDCYSRALYAFALLGQSRAEGLALMDEVLDQAGEHVKTLHVLLHGLWLGQRLPQRAARILDLAARPPFADRTDPLVLFREADALRQLGRYNDGLEAIDRALDLLPPGDVSVHADLVRERSLIAAVGDLDQHARTGGGVPR
;
A
#
# COMPACT_ATOMS: atom_id res chain seq x y z
N MET A 1 20.08 4.39 27.80
CA MET A 1 19.21 3.98 26.69
C MET A 1 18.07 3.15 27.25
N SER A 2 16.89 3.74 27.48
CA SER A 2 15.71 2.99 27.92
C SER A 2 15.06 2.33 26.72
N LEU A 3 14.95 1.00 26.74
CA LEU A 3 14.10 0.27 25.81
C LEU A 3 12.64 0.71 26.01
N PRO A 4 11.86 0.95 24.94
CA PRO A 4 10.45 1.28 25.09
C PRO A 4 9.74 0.06 25.68
N THR A 5 9.27 0.22 26.92
CA THR A 5 8.45 -0.78 27.60
C THR A 5 7.14 -0.90 26.83
N ARG A 6 6.98 -1.96 26.03
CA ARG A 6 5.69 -2.34 25.45
C ARG A 6 4.72 -2.54 26.61
N ARG A 7 3.85 -1.56 26.87
CA ARG A 7 2.74 -1.72 27.80
C ARG A 7 1.74 -2.67 27.11
N PRO A 8 1.50 -3.90 27.60
CA PRO A 8 0.61 -4.85 26.94
C PRO A 8 -0.81 -4.27 26.72
N GLY A 9 -1.23 -3.31 27.55
CA GLY A 9 -2.48 -2.56 27.35
C GLY A 9 -2.51 -1.69 26.08
N ARG A 10 -1.37 -1.13 25.64
CA ARG A 10 -1.30 -0.28 24.43
C ARG A 10 -1.54 -1.09 23.16
N ALA A 11 -0.85 -2.22 23.02
CA ALA A 11 -1.02 -3.09 21.86
C ALA A 11 -2.47 -3.60 21.75
N LEU A 12 -3.06 -4.01 22.88
CA LEU A 12 -4.46 -4.40 22.93
C LEU A 12 -5.40 -3.24 22.59
N ALA A 13 -5.11 -2.02 23.04
CA ALA A 13 -5.92 -0.84 22.73
C ALA A 13 -5.87 -0.48 21.24
N LEU A 14 -4.70 -0.55 20.60
CA LEU A 14 -4.56 -0.37 19.14
C LEU A 14 -5.35 -1.43 18.36
N VAL A 15 -5.26 -2.70 18.78
CA VAL A 15 -6.06 -3.78 18.16
C VAL A 15 -7.55 -3.50 18.31
N ARG A 16 -8.01 -3.07 19.49
CA ARG A 16 -9.42 -2.71 19.72
C ARG A 16 -9.87 -1.53 18.85
N ALA A 17 -9.06 -0.47 18.75
CA ALA A 17 -9.35 0.68 17.90
C ALA A 17 -9.48 0.26 16.43
N ARG A 18 -8.53 -0.55 15.94
CA ARG A 18 -8.53 -1.13 14.59
C ARG A 18 -9.77 -1.98 14.34
N THR A 19 -10.05 -2.94 15.20
CA THR A 19 -11.19 -3.84 15.06
C THR A 19 -12.51 -3.07 15.07
N ARG A 20 -12.66 -2.06 15.95
CA ARG A 20 -13.86 -1.22 15.99
C ARG A 20 -14.06 -0.45 14.69
N ALA A 21 -13.01 0.18 14.15
CA ALA A 21 -13.08 0.90 12.89
C ALA A 21 -13.42 -0.04 11.71
N ALA A 22 -12.88 -1.27 11.71
CA ALA A 22 -13.13 -2.25 10.66
C ALA A 22 -14.54 -2.89 10.72
N LEU A 23 -15.13 -3.06 11.91
CA LEU A 23 -16.42 -3.74 12.08
C LEU A 23 -17.64 -2.83 11.91
N THR A 24 -17.48 -1.51 12.02
CA THR A 24 -18.60 -0.56 11.90
C THR A 24 -18.40 0.47 10.78
N PRO A 25 -18.10 0.06 9.53
CA PRO A 25 -17.85 1.02 8.44
C PRO A 25 -19.10 1.80 8.02
N ALA A 26 -20.30 1.30 8.36
CA ALA A 26 -21.58 1.97 8.13
C ALA A 26 -21.87 3.14 9.08
N ASP A 27 -21.18 3.23 10.22
CA ASP A 27 -21.39 4.33 11.16
C ASP A 27 -20.57 5.55 10.73
N PRO A 28 -21.18 6.67 10.30
CA PRO A 28 -20.45 7.83 9.77
C PRO A 28 -19.49 8.47 10.77
N ARG A 29 -19.60 8.16 12.07
CA ARG A 29 -18.75 8.69 13.14
C ARG A 29 -17.48 7.87 13.36
N TRP A 30 -17.30 6.73 12.69
CA TRP A 30 -16.13 5.87 12.90
C TRP A 30 -14.78 6.57 12.67
N PRO A 31 -14.60 7.50 11.69
CA PRO A 31 -13.31 8.16 11.50
C PRO A 31 -12.95 9.07 12.68
N ALA A 32 -13.94 9.81 13.19
CA ALA A 32 -13.75 10.70 14.33
C ALA A 32 -13.47 9.93 15.63
N ARG A 33 -14.12 8.77 15.83
CA ARG A 33 -13.80 7.88 16.96
C ARG A 33 -12.42 7.28 16.85
N LEU A 34 -12.00 6.86 15.65
CA LEU A 34 -10.64 6.36 15.45
C LEU A 34 -9.60 7.44 15.74
N ALA A 35 -9.83 8.68 15.29
CA ALA A 35 -8.97 9.81 15.62
C ALA A 35 -8.91 10.08 17.14
N ALA A 36 -10.05 9.98 17.84
CA ALA A 36 -10.09 10.10 19.29
C ALA A 36 -9.33 8.97 20.01
N ASP A 37 -9.51 7.71 19.58
CA ASP A 37 -8.81 6.53 20.11
C ASP A 37 -7.29 6.67 19.93
N LEU A 38 -6.83 7.06 18.72
CA LEU A 38 -5.40 7.23 18.43
C LEU A 38 -4.79 8.42 19.17
N ARG A 39 -5.55 9.50 19.36
CA ARG A 39 -5.15 10.65 20.18
C ARG A 39 -5.02 10.29 21.66
N GLU A 40 -5.97 9.56 22.23
CA GLU A 40 -5.90 9.09 23.63
C GLU A 40 -4.68 8.19 23.85
N LEU A 41 -4.32 7.42 22.83
CA LEU A 41 -3.13 6.61 22.83
C LEU A 41 -1.85 7.41 22.56
N ASP A 42 -1.88 8.68 22.17
CA ASP A 42 -0.70 9.38 21.64
C ASP A 42 0.02 8.51 20.59
N ALA A 43 -0.75 8.02 19.61
CA ALA A 43 -0.28 7.08 18.61
C ALA A 43 0.73 7.76 17.68
N ASP A 44 1.88 7.13 17.44
CA ASP A 44 2.86 7.66 16.50
C ASP A 44 2.41 7.47 15.04
N TRP A 45 3.24 7.88 14.08
CA TRP A 45 2.88 7.73 12.67
C TRP A 45 2.85 6.26 12.21
N ARG A 46 3.63 5.37 12.82
CA ARG A 46 3.68 3.94 12.47
C ARG A 46 2.40 3.26 12.90
N GLU A 47 1.99 3.49 14.14
CA GLU A 47 0.73 2.98 14.70
C GLU A 47 -0.49 3.54 13.94
N SER A 48 -0.47 4.84 13.62
CA SER A 48 -1.50 5.46 12.78
C SER A 48 -1.57 4.82 11.40
N ALA A 49 -0.43 4.57 10.75
CA ALA A 49 -0.37 3.95 9.43
C ALA A 49 -0.94 2.53 9.43
N GLU A 50 -0.56 1.70 10.41
CA GLU A 50 -1.08 0.34 10.59
C GLU A 50 -2.61 0.32 10.73
N VAL A 51 -3.14 1.14 11.64
CA VAL A 51 -4.57 1.13 11.95
C VAL A 51 -5.40 1.78 10.83
N CYS A 52 -4.96 2.91 10.29
CA CYS A 52 -5.70 3.64 9.28
C CYS A 52 -5.74 2.90 7.93
N ALA A 53 -4.63 2.27 7.53
CA ALA A 53 -4.58 1.51 6.29
C ALA A 53 -5.54 0.31 6.32
N ASP A 54 -5.60 -0.40 7.45
CA ASP A 54 -6.49 -1.54 7.65
C ASP A 54 -7.95 -1.11 7.72
N ALA A 55 -8.25 -0.02 8.45
CA ALA A 55 -9.60 0.53 8.54
C ALA A 55 -10.13 1.00 7.17
N ALA A 56 -9.31 1.72 6.39
CA ALA A 56 -9.69 2.17 5.06
C ALA A 56 -9.91 1.00 4.09
N TRP A 57 -9.12 -0.07 4.19
CA TRP A 57 -9.33 -1.28 3.39
C TRP A 57 -10.63 -2.00 3.79
N ALA A 58 -10.86 -2.20 5.09
CA ALA A 58 -12.06 -2.87 5.59
C ALA A 58 -13.35 -2.13 5.20
N ALA A 59 -13.34 -0.80 5.27
CA ALA A 59 -14.45 0.03 4.79
C ALA A 59 -14.70 -0.22 3.30
N ARG A 60 -13.65 -0.15 2.46
CA ARG A 60 -13.75 -0.38 1.01
C ARG A 60 -14.26 -1.78 0.68
N ALA A 61 -13.70 -2.81 1.31
CA ALA A 61 -14.10 -4.21 1.12
C ALA A 61 -15.58 -4.44 1.48
N SER A 62 -16.12 -3.61 2.38
CA SER A 62 -17.53 -3.64 2.78
C SER A 62 -18.41 -2.68 1.97
N GLY A 63 -17.93 -2.11 0.86
CA GLY A 63 -18.69 -1.18 0.01
C GLY A 63 -18.86 0.24 0.57
N HIS A 64 -18.05 0.62 1.58
CA HIS A 64 -18.07 1.95 2.19
C HIS A 64 -16.78 2.70 1.86
N SER A 65 -16.78 4.03 1.98
CA SER A 65 -15.57 4.84 1.79
C SER A 65 -15.52 6.01 2.76
N VAL A 66 -14.34 6.22 3.34
CA VAL A 66 -14.08 7.35 4.24
C VAL A 66 -14.08 8.69 3.50
N LEU A 67 -13.94 8.68 2.16
CA LEU A 67 -13.94 9.88 1.32
C LEU A 67 -15.28 10.63 1.35
N GLY A 68 -16.39 9.93 1.63
CA GLY A 68 -17.71 10.56 1.83
C GLY A 68 -17.97 11.04 3.26
N LEU A 69 -17.06 10.74 4.19
CA LEU A 69 -17.21 11.04 5.63
C LEU A 69 -16.29 12.17 6.10
N LEU A 70 -15.16 12.37 5.41
CA LEU A 70 -14.19 13.41 5.75
C LEU A 70 -14.39 14.64 4.87
N ARG A 71 -14.30 15.81 5.51
CA ARG A 71 -14.25 17.09 4.83
C ARG A 71 -12.80 17.42 4.44
N PRO A 72 -12.56 18.12 3.32
CA PRO A 72 -11.20 18.46 2.89
C PRO A 72 -10.38 19.21 3.94
N ASP A 73 -11.00 20.12 4.70
CA ASP A 73 -10.37 20.87 5.79
C ASP A 73 -9.83 19.96 6.89
N GLN A 74 -10.50 18.86 7.22
CA GLN A 74 -10.01 17.93 8.26
C GLN A 74 -8.73 17.19 7.85
N VAL A 75 -8.44 17.14 6.55
CA VAL A 75 -7.27 16.45 5.99
C VAL A 75 -6.11 17.42 5.77
N THR A 76 -6.42 18.67 5.43
CA THR A 76 -5.43 19.69 5.04
C THR A 76 -5.14 20.73 6.11
N ALA A 77 -6.03 20.95 7.08
CA ALA A 77 -5.82 21.93 8.13
C ALA A 77 -4.71 21.50 9.09
N ALA A 78 -3.87 22.47 9.45
CA ALA A 78 -2.98 22.38 10.59
C ALA A 78 -3.78 22.73 11.87
N ASP A 79 -4.77 21.91 12.22
CA ASP A 79 -5.52 22.09 13.47
C ASP A 79 -4.62 21.79 14.69
N SER A 80 -5.07 22.19 15.89
CA SER A 80 -4.33 22.13 17.15
C SER A 80 -3.96 20.72 17.66
N ASP A 81 -4.50 19.66 17.04
CA ASP A 81 -4.18 18.27 17.39
C ASP A 81 -3.46 17.53 16.26
N PRO A 82 -2.14 17.30 16.39
CA PRO A 82 -1.34 16.66 15.35
C PRO A 82 -1.67 15.16 15.15
N VAL A 83 -2.17 14.46 16.17
CA VAL A 83 -2.50 13.03 16.07
C VAL A 83 -3.82 12.84 15.34
N ALA A 84 -4.82 13.66 15.66
CA ALA A 84 -6.10 13.64 14.96
C ALA A 84 -5.94 14.05 13.49
N ALA A 85 -5.20 15.13 13.20
CA ALA A 85 -4.94 15.58 11.84
C ALA A 85 -4.20 14.50 11.01
N ARG A 86 -3.18 13.85 11.61
CA ARG A 86 -2.49 12.71 10.97
C ARG A 86 -3.45 11.55 10.70
N THR A 87 -4.33 11.21 11.63
CA THR A 87 -5.32 10.13 11.46
C THR A 87 -6.23 10.38 10.25
N TYR A 88 -6.83 11.57 10.16
CA TYR A 88 -7.71 11.91 9.03
C TYR A 88 -6.95 11.91 7.69
N ARG A 89 -5.71 12.40 7.69
CA ARG A 89 -4.85 12.35 6.51
C ARG A 89 -4.55 10.92 6.09
N HIS A 90 -4.10 10.06 7.00
CA HIS A 90 -3.80 8.67 6.71
C HIS A 90 -5.03 7.91 6.20
N LEU A 91 -6.21 8.14 6.77
CA LEU A 91 -7.47 7.55 6.30
C LEU A 91 -7.82 8.00 4.88
N CYS A 92 -7.85 9.31 4.63
CA CYS A 92 -8.23 9.87 3.34
C CYS A 92 -7.28 9.40 2.22
N LEU A 93 -5.97 9.54 2.44
CA LEU A 93 -4.97 9.16 1.45
C LEU A 93 -4.93 7.64 1.21
N SER A 94 -5.16 6.82 2.25
CA SER A 94 -5.25 5.36 2.09
C SER A 94 -6.46 4.95 1.25
N ALA A 95 -7.61 5.61 1.45
CA ALA A 95 -8.79 5.34 0.62
C ALA A 95 -8.55 5.76 -0.84
N LEU A 96 -7.95 6.93 -1.09
CA LEU A 96 -7.55 7.33 -2.44
C LEU A 96 -6.56 6.34 -3.08
N ARG A 97 -5.64 5.77 -2.28
CA ARG A 97 -4.73 4.71 -2.73
C ARG A 97 -5.48 3.46 -3.20
N TYR A 98 -6.41 2.95 -2.40
CA TYR A 98 -7.15 1.73 -2.74
C TYR A 98 -8.13 1.89 -3.91
N ASP A 99 -8.57 3.13 -4.18
CA ASP A 99 -9.39 3.46 -5.34
C ASP A 99 -8.57 3.98 -6.53
N PHE A 100 -7.23 3.88 -6.46
CA PHE A 100 -6.31 4.29 -7.53
C PHE A 100 -6.46 5.75 -7.98
N ARG A 101 -6.91 6.64 -7.07
CA ARG A 101 -7.18 8.06 -7.33
C ARG A 101 -5.90 8.89 -7.26
N CYS A 102 -4.85 8.47 -7.97
CA CYS A 102 -3.51 9.07 -7.89
C CYS A 102 -3.49 10.59 -8.15
N PRO A 103 -4.14 11.14 -9.20
CA PRO A 103 -4.14 12.60 -9.41
C PRO A 103 -4.81 13.37 -8.26
N THR A 104 -5.88 12.83 -7.69
CA THR A 104 -6.58 13.43 -6.54
C THR A 104 -5.70 13.41 -5.29
N LEU A 105 -5.02 12.30 -5.03
CA LEU A 105 -4.09 12.17 -3.89
C LEU A 105 -2.93 13.16 -4.02
N GLN A 106 -2.30 13.23 -5.19
CA GLN A 106 -1.25 14.22 -5.48
C GLN A 106 -1.76 15.64 -5.21
N ALA A 107 -2.90 16.03 -5.80
CA ALA A 107 -3.44 17.38 -5.66
C ALA A 107 -3.71 17.75 -4.20
N LEU A 108 -4.22 16.81 -3.40
CA LEU A 108 -4.49 17.04 -1.98
C LEU A 108 -3.22 17.35 -1.18
N ILE A 109 -2.11 16.65 -1.46
CA ILE A 109 -0.81 16.90 -0.81
C ILE A 109 -0.19 18.21 -1.32
N GLU A 110 -0.30 18.49 -2.61
CA GLU A 110 0.28 19.70 -3.21
C GLU A 110 -0.46 20.99 -2.80
N GLN A 111 -1.70 20.88 -2.33
CA GLN A 111 -2.48 21.99 -1.76
C GLN A 111 -2.14 22.30 -0.30
N LEU A 112 -1.36 21.46 0.38
CA LEU A 112 -0.94 21.73 1.76
C LEU A 112 -0.03 22.97 1.81
N PRO A 113 -0.10 23.78 2.89
CA PRO A 113 0.89 24.81 3.14
C PRO A 113 2.32 24.24 3.09
N PRO A 114 3.32 24.98 2.59
CA PRO A 114 4.69 24.47 2.45
C PRO A 114 5.29 23.90 3.74
N THR A 115 4.99 24.52 4.89
CA THR A 115 5.40 24.04 6.22
C THR A 115 4.78 22.69 6.56
N ALA A 116 3.46 22.56 6.42
CA ALA A 116 2.74 21.31 6.66
C ALA A 116 3.17 20.19 5.71
N ARG A 117 3.54 20.53 4.46
CA ARG A 117 4.08 19.58 3.49
C ARG A 117 5.48 19.09 3.86
N ALA A 118 6.33 19.97 4.39
CA ALA A 118 7.68 19.62 4.84
C ALA A 118 7.66 18.72 6.09
N GLU A 119 6.61 18.83 6.91
CA GLU A 119 6.43 18.08 8.16
C GLU A 119 5.70 16.73 7.96
N LEU A 120 5.43 16.31 6.71
CA LEU A 120 4.77 15.04 6.45
C LEU A 120 5.59 13.86 6.97
N ASP A 121 4.93 12.99 7.74
CA ASP A 121 5.51 11.74 8.20
C ASP A 121 5.81 10.78 7.03
N CYS A 122 6.63 9.77 7.30
CA CYS A 122 7.07 8.79 6.31
C CYS A 122 5.92 8.08 5.59
N TYR A 123 4.81 7.79 6.27
CA TYR A 123 3.67 7.11 5.65
C TYR A 123 2.89 8.04 4.73
N SER A 124 2.66 9.29 5.15
CA SER A 124 2.07 10.32 4.29
C SER A 124 2.93 10.59 3.05
N ARG A 125 4.26 10.64 3.19
CA ARG A 125 5.19 10.78 2.05
C ARG A 125 5.18 9.54 1.15
N ALA A 126 5.08 8.33 1.71
CA ALA A 126 4.92 7.12 0.92
C ALA A 126 3.64 7.16 0.08
N LEU A 127 2.52 7.62 0.64
CA LEU A 127 1.25 7.77 -0.08
C LEU A 127 1.35 8.80 -1.21
N TYR A 128 2.10 9.87 -0.98
CA TYR A 128 2.43 10.83 -2.03
C TYR A 128 3.31 10.20 -3.13
N ALA A 129 4.35 9.44 -2.75
CA ALA A 129 5.16 8.68 -3.70
C ALA A 129 4.30 7.71 -4.52
N PHE A 130 3.38 6.97 -3.88
CA PHE A 130 2.42 6.11 -4.58
C PHE A 130 1.64 6.85 -5.66
N ALA A 131 1.17 8.07 -5.38
CA ALA A 131 0.43 8.85 -6.38
C ALA A 131 1.30 9.25 -7.58
N LEU A 132 2.56 9.59 -7.35
CA LEU A 132 3.51 9.90 -8.43
C LEU A 132 3.88 8.65 -9.22
N LEU A 133 4.26 7.57 -8.53
CA LEU A 133 4.65 6.29 -9.12
C LEU A 133 3.49 5.69 -9.94
N GLY A 134 2.27 5.71 -9.41
CA GLY A 134 1.08 5.22 -10.10
C GLY A 134 0.77 5.96 -11.40
N GLN A 135 1.22 7.22 -11.52
CA GLN A 135 1.13 8.01 -12.75
C GLN A 135 2.36 7.83 -13.66
N SER A 136 3.28 6.92 -13.31
CA SER A 136 4.59 6.72 -13.94
C SER A 136 5.47 7.96 -13.97
N ARG A 137 5.41 8.81 -12.92
CA ARG A 137 6.28 9.98 -12.76
C ARG A 137 7.59 9.60 -12.09
N ALA A 138 8.72 9.95 -12.72
CA ALA A 138 10.05 9.59 -12.24
C ALA A 138 10.40 10.24 -10.89
N GLU A 139 9.83 11.41 -10.60
CA GLU A 139 9.97 12.10 -9.31
C GLU A 139 9.46 11.24 -8.14
N GLY A 140 8.51 10.33 -8.40
CA GLY A 140 8.05 9.36 -7.43
C GLY A 140 9.13 8.37 -6.98
N LEU A 141 10.10 8.05 -7.84
CA LEU A 141 11.22 7.16 -7.51
C LEU A 141 12.19 7.84 -6.54
N ALA A 142 12.54 9.11 -6.77
CA ALA A 142 13.39 9.87 -5.86
C ALA A 142 12.74 9.99 -4.47
N LEU A 143 11.45 10.34 -4.42
CA LEU A 143 10.73 10.41 -3.15
C LEU A 143 10.60 9.04 -2.48
N MET A 144 10.43 7.96 -3.24
CA MET A 144 10.44 6.60 -2.70
C MET A 144 11.77 6.29 -2.02
N ASP A 145 12.90 6.59 -2.67
CA ASP A 145 14.22 6.33 -2.11
C ASP A 145 14.42 7.12 -0.80
N GLU A 146 14.03 8.40 -0.75
CA GLU A 146 14.04 9.20 0.49
C GLU A 146 13.16 8.61 1.61
N VAL A 147 12.00 8.06 1.25
CA VAL A 147 11.08 7.43 2.22
C VAL A 147 11.68 6.13 2.77
N LEU A 148 12.34 5.34 1.92
CA LEU A 148 12.97 4.08 2.33
C LEU A 148 14.11 4.32 3.32
N ASP A 149 14.91 5.37 3.10
CA ASP A 149 16.01 5.75 4.00
C ASP A 149 15.52 6.15 5.40
N GLN A 150 14.32 6.75 5.50
CA GLN A 150 13.80 7.29 6.75
C GLN A 150 12.81 6.36 7.47
N ALA A 151 11.96 5.66 6.72
CA ALA A 151 10.93 4.79 7.28
C ALA A 151 11.52 3.47 7.80
N GLY A 152 12.68 3.06 7.26
CA GLY A 152 13.26 1.75 7.44
C GLY A 152 12.30 0.65 6.95
N GLU A 153 12.28 -0.47 7.66
CA GLU A 153 11.51 -1.66 7.30
C GLU A 153 10.03 -1.60 7.73
N HIS A 154 9.39 -0.45 7.61
CA HIS A 154 7.98 -0.28 7.97
C HIS A 154 7.05 -0.91 6.93
N VAL A 155 6.38 -2.01 7.30
CA VAL A 155 5.55 -2.84 6.41
C VAL A 155 4.52 -2.03 5.60
N LYS A 156 3.72 -1.17 6.23
CA LYS A 156 2.70 -0.41 5.48
C LYS A 156 3.30 0.57 4.48
N THR A 157 4.45 1.15 4.81
CA THR A 157 5.18 2.03 3.88
C THR A 157 5.66 1.24 2.68
N LEU A 158 6.29 0.08 2.91
CA LEU A 158 6.75 -0.79 1.83
C LEU A 158 5.59 -1.23 0.93
N HIS A 159 4.42 -1.59 1.50
CA HIS A 159 3.23 -1.90 0.70
C HIS A 159 2.75 -0.72 -0.14
N VAL A 160 2.76 0.51 0.37
CA VAL A 160 2.38 1.69 -0.41
C VAL A 160 3.30 1.85 -1.61
N LEU A 161 4.62 1.73 -1.41
CA LEU A 161 5.62 1.89 -2.45
C LEU A 161 5.53 0.77 -3.51
N LEU A 162 5.44 -0.49 -3.06
CA LEU A 162 5.16 -1.64 -3.93
C LEU A 162 3.91 -1.43 -4.77
N HIS A 163 2.85 -0.90 -4.18
CA HIS A 163 1.60 -0.62 -4.89
C HIS A 163 1.76 0.45 -5.97
N GLY A 164 2.53 1.50 -5.68
CA GLY A 164 2.82 2.57 -6.62
C GLY A 164 3.65 2.09 -7.81
N LEU A 165 4.71 1.31 -7.53
CA LEU A 165 5.53 0.68 -8.56
C LEU A 165 4.72 -0.26 -9.45
N TRP A 166 3.87 -1.11 -8.86
CA TRP A 166 3.01 -2.01 -9.61
C TRP A 166 2.06 -1.26 -10.56
N LEU A 167 1.49 -0.13 -10.13
CA LEU A 167 0.61 0.68 -10.98
C LEU A 167 1.38 1.47 -12.06
N GLY A 168 2.63 1.87 -11.77
CA GLY A 168 3.48 2.71 -12.63
C GLY A 168 4.15 1.97 -13.79
N GLN A 169 3.37 1.47 -14.75
CA GLN A 169 3.85 0.56 -15.81
C GLN A 169 5.00 1.10 -16.68
N ARG A 170 5.21 2.42 -16.77
CA ARG A 170 6.25 3.05 -17.61
C ARG A 170 7.49 3.51 -16.82
N LEU A 171 7.61 3.12 -15.55
CA LEU A 171 8.75 3.51 -14.73
C LEU A 171 10.03 2.74 -15.13
N PRO A 172 11.21 3.40 -15.14
CA PRO A 172 12.47 2.73 -15.39
C PRO A 172 12.78 1.70 -14.30
N GLN A 173 13.28 0.53 -14.69
CA GLN A 173 13.69 -0.55 -13.78
C GLN A 173 12.61 -0.99 -12.79
N ARG A 174 11.32 -0.75 -13.11
CA ARG A 174 10.18 -1.04 -12.24
C ARG A 174 10.21 -2.46 -11.68
N ALA A 175 10.38 -3.47 -12.55
CA ALA A 175 10.38 -4.86 -12.13
C ALA A 175 11.51 -5.18 -11.13
N ALA A 176 12.73 -4.71 -11.39
CA ALA A 176 13.86 -4.89 -10.47
C ALA A 176 13.56 -4.25 -9.11
N ARG A 177 13.03 -3.02 -9.10
CA ARG A 177 12.67 -2.31 -7.85
C ARG A 177 11.56 -3.00 -7.07
N ILE A 178 10.57 -3.61 -7.74
CA ILE A 178 9.54 -4.41 -7.08
C ILE A 178 10.17 -5.62 -6.39
N LEU A 179 11.09 -6.33 -7.06
CA LEU A 179 11.79 -7.48 -6.49
C LEU A 179 12.67 -7.09 -5.31
N ASP A 180 13.40 -5.96 -5.40
CA ASP A 180 14.22 -5.43 -4.31
C ASP A 180 13.37 -5.12 -3.07
N LEU A 181 12.19 -4.52 -3.25
CA LEU A 181 11.25 -4.29 -2.15
C LEU A 181 10.66 -5.60 -1.61
N ALA A 182 10.30 -6.54 -2.47
CA ALA A 182 9.74 -7.84 -2.07
C ALA A 182 10.76 -8.71 -1.31
N ALA A 183 12.05 -8.52 -1.53
CA ALA A 183 13.13 -9.22 -0.83
C ALA A 183 13.46 -8.64 0.56
N ARG A 184 12.83 -7.53 0.97
CA ARG A 184 13.13 -6.89 2.26
C ARG A 184 12.71 -7.75 3.46
N PRO A 185 13.36 -7.57 4.63
CA PRO A 185 13.12 -8.39 5.82
C PRO A 185 11.65 -8.62 6.20
N PRO A 186 10.75 -7.61 6.13
CA PRO A 186 9.35 -7.84 6.50
C PRO A 186 8.58 -8.77 5.56
N PHE A 187 9.12 -9.09 4.39
CA PHE A 187 8.51 -9.97 3.39
C PHE A 187 9.34 -11.23 3.12
N ALA A 188 10.46 -11.42 3.83
CA ALA A 188 11.41 -12.50 3.59
C ALA A 188 10.78 -13.90 3.73
N ASP A 189 9.78 -14.06 4.61
CA ASP A 189 9.08 -15.34 4.82
C ASP A 189 8.10 -15.68 3.69
N ARG A 190 7.87 -14.77 2.74
CA ARG A 190 6.99 -14.96 1.57
C ARG A 190 5.61 -15.48 1.96
N THR A 191 4.99 -14.83 2.95
CA THR A 191 3.65 -15.15 3.47
C THR A 191 2.59 -14.10 3.14
N ASP A 192 2.98 -13.01 2.47
CA ASP A 192 2.05 -11.94 2.08
C ASP A 192 1.58 -12.14 0.63
N PRO A 193 0.29 -12.48 0.40
CA PRO A 193 -0.20 -12.76 -0.95
C PRO A 193 -0.17 -11.52 -1.86
N LEU A 194 -0.28 -10.30 -1.31
CA LEU A 194 -0.24 -9.07 -2.11
C LEU A 194 1.19 -8.68 -2.50
N VAL A 195 2.20 -9.08 -1.73
CA VAL A 195 3.61 -8.94 -2.14
C VAL A 195 3.94 -9.97 -3.22
N LEU A 196 3.57 -11.24 -3.01
CA LEU A 196 3.78 -12.32 -3.98
C LEU A 196 3.11 -12.02 -5.33
N PHE A 197 1.89 -11.47 -5.31
CA PHE A 197 1.21 -11.02 -6.52
C PHE A 197 2.02 -9.99 -7.32
N ARG A 198 2.61 -8.99 -6.63
CA ARG A 198 3.43 -7.97 -7.28
C ARG A 198 4.80 -8.51 -7.72
N GLU A 199 5.36 -9.44 -6.96
CA GLU A 199 6.56 -10.20 -7.32
C GLU A 199 6.34 -10.95 -8.63
N ALA A 200 5.20 -11.66 -8.77
CA ALA A 200 4.84 -12.39 -9.98
C ALA A 200 4.74 -11.48 -11.22
N ASP A 201 4.09 -10.31 -11.10
CA ASP A 201 4.04 -9.31 -12.16
C ASP A 201 5.44 -8.81 -12.58
N ALA A 202 6.34 -8.61 -11.62
CA ALA A 202 7.72 -8.22 -11.90
C ALA A 202 8.51 -9.34 -12.59
N LEU A 203 8.36 -10.59 -12.13
CA LEU A 203 9.00 -11.76 -12.73
C LEU A 203 8.52 -11.98 -14.17
N ARG A 204 7.22 -11.80 -14.44
CA ARG A 204 6.66 -11.83 -15.80
C ARG A 204 7.34 -10.84 -16.72
N GLN A 205 7.50 -9.59 -16.29
CA GLN A 205 8.14 -8.54 -17.10
C GLN A 205 9.60 -8.83 -17.40
N LEU A 206 10.29 -9.56 -16.52
CA LEU A 206 11.68 -9.98 -16.72
C LEU A 206 11.80 -11.30 -17.51
N GLY A 207 10.69 -11.86 -18.00
CA GLY A 207 10.68 -13.13 -18.73
C GLY A 207 10.91 -14.37 -17.85
N ARG A 208 10.84 -14.22 -16.52
CA ARG A 208 11.03 -15.28 -15.53
C ARG A 208 9.70 -15.96 -15.23
N TYR A 209 9.07 -16.55 -16.25
CA TYR A 209 7.69 -17.00 -16.17
C TYR A 209 7.45 -18.13 -15.16
N ASN A 210 8.36 -19.10 -15.06
CA ASN A 210 8.23 -20.20 -14.07
C ASN A 210 8.24 -19.68 -12.64
N ASP A 211 9.19 -18.80 -12.31
CA ASP A 211 9.28 -18.17 -10.99
C ASP A 211 8.01 -17.33 -10.72
N GLY A 212 7.50 -16.63 -11.75
CA GLY A 212 6.25 -15.87 -11.66
C GLY A 212 5.03 -16.77 -11.37
N LEU A 213 4.96 -17.94 -12.00
CA LEU A 213 3.91 -18.94 -11.74
C LEU A 213 4.00 -19.50 -10.32
N GLU A 214 5.20 -19.80 -9.83
CA GLU A 214 5.39 -20.26 -8.45
C GLU A 214 4.96 -19.18 -7.44
N ALA A 215 5.34 -17.92 -7.68
CA ALA A 215 4.96 -16.81 -6.81
C ALA A 215 3.44 -16.60 -6.78
N ILE A 216 2.77 -16.63 -7.94
CA ILE A 216 1.31 -16.40 -8.00
C ILE A 216 0.50 -17.59 -7.46
N ASP A 217 0.98 -18.83 -7.66
CA ASP A 217 0.33 -20.02 -7.09
C ASP A 217 0.43 -19.99 -5.55
N ARG A 218 1.59 -19.61 -5.00
CA ARG A 218 1.73 -19.40 -3.55
C ARG A 218 0.86 -18.25 -3.03
N ALA A 219 0.68 -17.18 -3.80
CA ALA A 219 -0.21 -16.09 -3.44
C ALA A 219 -1.67 -16.55 -3.33
N LEU A 220 -2.11 -17.42 -4.25
CA LEU A 220 -3.44 -18.02 -4.24
C LEU A 220 -3.64 -18.94 -3.01
N ASP A 221 -2.64 -19.75 -2.66
CA ASP A 221 -2.70 -20.65 -1.49
C ASP A 221 -2.80 -19.90 -0.15
N LEU A 222 -2.21 -18.70 -0.07
CA LEU A 222 -2.18 -17.88 1.14
C LEU A 222 -3.36 -16.93 1.25
N LEU A 223 -4.14 -16.74 0.19
CA LEU A 223 -5.24 -15.79 0.17
C LEU A 223 -6.35 -16.24 1.14
N PRO A 224 -6.79 -15.38 2.09
CA PRO A 224 -7.89 -15.73 2.97
C PRO A 224 -9.17 -16.04 2.19
N PRO A 225 -9.96 -17.05 2.64
CA PRO A 225 -11.24 -17.33 2.02
C PRO A 225 -12.16 -16.11 2.11
N GLY A 226 -12.82 -15.78 1.00
CA GLY A 226 -13.78 -14.67 0.93
C GLY A 226 -13.24 -13.38 0.32
N ASP A 227 -11.93 -13.26 0.06
CA ASP A 227 -11.37 -12.10 -0.66
C ASP A 227 -11.51 -12.27 -2.19
N VAL A 228 -12.76 -12.31 -2.67
CA VAL A 228 -13.10 -12.65 -4.06
C VAL A 228 -12.49 -11.66 -5.06
N SER A 229 -12.41 -10.37 -4.71
CA SER A 229 -11.81 -9.37 -5.59
C SER A 229 -10.32 -9.61 -5.80
N VAL A 230 -9.58 -9.86 -4.71
CA VAL A 230 -8.14 -10.12 -4.81
C VAL A 230 -7.91 -11.44 -5.53
N HIS A 231 -8.71 -12.48 -5.25
CA HIS A 231 -8.63 -13.76 -5.95
C HIS A 231 -8.74 -13.60 -7.48
N ALA A 232 -9.68 -12.78 -7.96
CA ALA A 232 -9.87 -12.54 -9.39
C ALA A 232 -8.64 -11.87 -10.04
N ASP A 233 -7.98 -10.94 -9.35
CA ASP A 233 -6.76 -10.28 -9.84
C ASP A 233 -5.59 -11.27 -9.89
N LEU A 234 -5.45 -12.14 -8.90
CA LEU A 234 -4.39 -13.16 -8.86
C LEU A 234 -4.55 -14.18 -10.00
N VAL A 235 -5.77 -14.68 -10.24
CA VAL A 235 -6.05 -15.60 -11.36
C VAL A 235 -5.79 -14.94 -12.71
N ARG A 236 -6.12 -13.65 -12.85
CA ARG A 236 -5.85 -12.88 -14.07
C ARG A 236 -4.35 -12.79 -14.33
N GLU A 237 -3.56 -12.43 -13.33
CA GLU A 237 -2.11 -12.35 -13.46
C GLU A 237 -1.49 -13.71 -13.80
N ARG A 238 -1.91 -14.79 -13.11
CA ARG A 238 -1.50 -16.16 -13.45
C ARG A 238 -1.75 -16.50 -14.92
N SER A 239 -2.93 -16.15 -15.43
CA SER A 239 -3.30 -16.38 -16.83
C SER A 239 -2.42 -15.59 -17.79
N LEU A 240 -2.06 -14.34 -17.45
CA LEU A 240 -1.15 -13.52 -18.24
C LEU A 240 0.27 -14.11 -18.28
N ILE A 241 0.76 -14.61 -17.15
CA ILE A 241 2.08 -15.25 -17.08
C ILE A 241 2.15 -16.47 -18.00
N ALA A 242 1.15 -17.36 -17.90
CA ALA A 242 1.08 -18.55 -18.75
C ALA A 242 1.01 -18.19 -20.24
N ALA A 243 0.12 -17.27 -20.62
CA ALA A 243 -0.06 -16.89 -22.02
C ALA A 243 1.21 -16.27 -22.63
N VAL A 244 1.88 -15.38 -21.90
CA VAL A 244 3.12 -14.75 -22.39
C VAL A 244 4.28 -15.74 -22.42
N GLY A 245 4.36 -16.64 -21.43
CA GLY A 245 5.37 -17.70 -21.40
C GLY A 245 5.26 -18.66 -22.58
N ASP A 246 4.03 -19.08 -22.91
CA ASP A 246 3.77 -19.94 -24.08
C ASP A 246 4.21 -19.23 -25.38
N LEU A 247 3.84 -17.96 -25.56
CA LEU A 247 4.22 -17.19 -26.75
C LEU A 247 5.74 -17.07 -26.92
N ASP A 248 6.47 -16.77 -25.84
CA ASP A 248 7.93 -16.67 -25.86
C ASP A 248 8.59 -18.03 -26.15
N GLN A 249 8.06 -19.12 -25.60
CA GLN A 249 8.55 -20.48 -25.91
C GLN A 249 8.35 -20.82 -27.39
N HIS A 250 7.17 -20.54 -27.95
CA HIS A 250 6.89 -20.77 -29.37
C HIS A 250 7.76 -19.91 -30.29
N ALA A 251 8.03 -18.66 -29.92
CA ALA A 251 8.94 -17.80 -30.69
C ALA A 251 10.37 -18.35 -30.73
N ARG A 252 10.84 -18.93 -29.61
CA ARG A 252 12.18 -19.56 -29.52
C ARG A 252 12.28 -20.87 -30.28
N THR A 253 11.22 -21.68 -30.33
CA THR A 253 11.23 -22.97 -31.03
C THR A 253 10.89 -22.85 -32.52
N GLY A 254 10.07 -21.87 -32.91
CA GLY A 254 9.66 -21.63 -34.30
C GLY A 254 10.60 -20.75 -35.14
N GLY A 255 11.55 -20.05 -34.51
CA GLY A 255 12.57 -19.23 -35.20
C GLY A 255 13.72 -20.01 -35.84
N GLY A 256 13.76 -21.33 -35.70
CA GLY A 256 14.71 -22.20 -36.40
C GLY A 256 14.27 -22.46 -37.84
N VAL A 257 14.66 -21.60 -38.77
CA VAL A 257 14.53 -21.87 -40.22
C VAL A 257 15.34 -23.14 -40.54
N PRO A 258 14.75 -24.20 -41.13
CA PRO A 258 15.52 -25.30 -41.66
C PRO A 258 16.35 -24.81 -42.86
N ARG A 259 17.65 -25.11 -42.84
CA ARG A 259 18.59 -24.87 -43.94
C ARG A 259 18.18 -25.61 -45.21
#